data_AF-A0A661ZFH5-F1
#
_entry.id   AF-A0A661ZFH5-F1
#
_cell.length_a   1.000
_cell.length_b   1.000
_cell.length_c   1.000
_cell.angle_alpha   90.00
_cell.angle_beta   90.00
_cell.angle_gamma   90.00
#
_symmetry.space_group_name_H-M   'P 1'
#
loop_
_entity.id
_entity.type
_entity.pdbx_description
1 polymer ?
#
loop_
_entity_poly.entity_id
_entity_poly.type
_entity_poly.pdbx_seq_one_letter_code
_entity_poly.pdbx_strand_id
1 'polypeptide(L)'
;SRISMKNMRKSRFFQRDAYIAVDFLEKQAEILRMKDVDPEKADPYAVIMELGEGKSPKQVIFDKPEVEPLNAIKKELESFHDAIVNDTVPPVTINDGYLALDVAHRIIEKLNMNPSNL
;
A
#
# COMPACT_ATOMS: atom_id res chain seq x y z
N SER A 1 -24.84 3.44 -6.39
CA SER A 1 -23.62 4.27 -6.34
C SER A 1 -23.35 4.73 -4.91
N ARG A 2 -22.18 4.43 -4.32
CA ARG A 2 -21.75 4.97 -3.02
C ARG A 2 -20.92 6.23 -3.27
N ILE A 3 -21.57 7.36 -3.45
CA ILE A 3 -20.89 8.65 -3.63
C ILE A 3 -20.36 9.09 -2.27
N SER A 4 -19.03 9.19 -2.15
CA SER A 4 -18.38 9.78 -0.97
C SER A 4 -18.37 11.30 -1.12
N MET A 5 -18.87 12.01 -0.12
CA MET A 5 -18.81 13.48 -0.04
C MET A 5 -17.41 14.01 0.26
N LYS A 6 -16.48 13.13 0.66
CA LYS A 6 -15.08 13.47 0.96
C LYS A 6 -14.16 12.88 -0.11
N ASN A 7 -13.23 13.70 -0.61
CA ASN A 7 -12.12 13.23 -1.44
C ASN A 7 -11.35 12.15 -0.68
N MET A 8 -11.11 11.01 -1.31
CA MET A 8 -10.41 9.89 -0.68
C MET A 8 -9.45 9.25 -1.67
N ARG A 9 -8.18 9.13 -1.27
CA ARG A 9 -7.14 8.44 -2.02
C ARG A 9 -6.44 7.47 -1.08
N LYS A 10 -7.17 6.42 -0.68
CA LYS A 10 -6.69 5.40 0.26
C LYS A 10 -6.50 4.07 -0.43
N SER A 11 -5.33 3.46 -0.23
CA SER A 11 -5.05 2.08 -0.63
C SER A 11 -4.81 1.23 0.61
N ARG A 12 -5.30 -0.01 0.59
CA ARG A 12 -5.10 -0.98 1.67
C ARG A 12 -4.46 -2.23 1.10
N PHE A 13 -3.40 -2.70 1.73
CA PHE A 13 -2.66 -3.89 1.35
C PHE A 13 -2.75 -4.89 2.50
N PHE A 14 -3.04 -6.14 2.15
CA PHE A 14 -3.19 -7.24 3.09
C PHE A 14 -2.11 -8.26 2.79
N GLN A 15 -1.26 -8.53 3.77
CA GLN A 15 -0.25 -9.58 3.75
C GLN A 15 -0.60 -10.62 4.83
N ARG A 16 0.05 -11.78 4.77
CA ARG A 16 -0.21 -12.88 5.72
C ARG A 16 -0.06 -12.45 7.19
N ASP A 17 0.88 -11.54 7.44
CA ASP A 17 1.29 -11.08 8.77
C ASP A 17 1.20 -9.55 8.91
N ALA A 18 0.68 -8.82 7.91
CA ALA A 18 0.60 -7.37 7.97
C ALA A 18 -0.62 -6.78 7.27
N TYR A 19 -1.11 -5.66 7.79
CA TYR A 19 -2.09 -4.80 7.16
C TYR A 19 -1.48 -3.41 7.01
N ILE A 20 -1.47 -2.90 5.79
CA ILE A 20 -0.86 -1.60 5.45
C ILE A 20 -1.94 -0.73 4.85
N ALA A 21 -2.21 0.41 5.44
CA ALA A 21 -3.10 1.42 4.90
C ALA A 21 -2.30 2.68 4.54
N VAL A 22 -2.47 3.16 3.31
CA VAL A 22 -1.82 4.39 2.82
C VAL A 22 -2.90 5.37 2.42
N ASP A 23 -2.89 6.55 3.04
CA ASP A 23 -3.69 7.71 2.64
C ASP A 23 -2.80 8.69 1.86
N PHE A 24 -2.93 8.70 0.54
CA PHE A 24 -2.17 9.57 -0.35
C PHE A 24 -2.66 11.02 -0.30
N LEU A 25 -3.88 11.28 0.20
CA LEU A 25 -4.40 12.64 0.32
C LEU A 25 -3.81 13.32 1.57
N GLU A 26 -3.86 12.63 2.71
CA GLU A 26 -3.31 13.13 3.98
C GLU A 26 -1.80 12.86 4.14
N LYS A 27 -1.19 12.11 3.21
CA LYS A 27 0.20 11.66 3.24
C LYS A 27 0.54 10.90 4.53
N GLN A 28 -0.29 9.93 4.89
CA GLN A 28 -0.10 9.10 6.09
C GLN A 28 -0.09 7.62 5.73
N ALA A 29 0.70 6.85 6.47
CA ALA A 29 0.68 5.39 6.39
C ALA A 29 0.50 4.78 7.79
N GLU A 30 -0.28 3.72 7.87
CA GLU A 30 -0.48 2.93 9.08
C GLU A 30 -0.13 1.48 8.75
N ILE A 31 0.79 0.90 9.51
CA ILE A 31 1.25 -0.47 9.33
C ILE A 31 0.97 -1.24 10.61
N LEU A 32 0.13 -2.25 10.51
CA LEU A 32 -0.15 -3.22 11.55
C LEU A 32 0.58 -4.52 11.20
N ARG A 33 1.44 -5.03 12.08
CA ARG A 33 2.14 -6.32 11.88
C ARG A 33 1.81 -7.28 13.01
N MET A 34 1.70 -8.55 12.69
CA MET A 34 1.47 -9.63 13.64
C MET A 34 2.70 -10.54 13.65
N LYS A 35 3.30 -10.75 14.82
CA LYS A 35 4.41 -11.69 15.00
C LYS A 35 4.01 -12.75 16.01
N ASP A 36 4.44 -13.99 15.80
CA ASP A 36 4.34 -15.00 16.84
C ASP A 36 5.29 -14.62 17.97
N VAL A 37 4.80 -14.66 19.21
CA VAL A 37 5.60 -14.33 20.38
C VAL A 37 5.68 -15.53 21.31
N ASP A 38 6.89 -15.78 21.80
CA ASP A 38 7.11 -16.69 22.91
C ASP A 38 6.57 -16.01 24.18
N PRO A 39 5.59 -16.60 24.89
CA PRO A 39 5.02 -16.01 26.10
C PRO A 39 6.05 -15.62 27.15
N GLU A 40 7.18 -16.33 27.24
CA GLU A 40 8.24 -16.06 28.23
C GLU A 40 9.14 -14.88 27.84
N LYS A 41 9.14 -14.48 26.57
CA LYS A 41 9.97 -13.38 26.03
C LYS A 41 9.14 -12.18 25.55
N ALA A 42 7.83 -12.22 25.76
CA ALA A 42 6.95 -11.15 25.34
C ALA A 42 7.24 -9.89 26.17
N ASP A 43 7.39 -8.76 25.48
CA ASP A 43 7.48 -7.45 26.12
C ASP A 43 6.19 -7.21 26.94
N PRO A 44 6.28 -6.86 28.24
CA PRO A 44 5.11 -6.60 29.08
C PRO A 44 4.16 -5.53 28.56
N TYR A 45 4.63 -4.65 27.68
CA TYR A 45 3.84 -3.57 27.08
C TYR A 45 3.31 -3.91 25.68
N ALA A 46 3.59 -5.11 25.18
CA ALA A 46 3.11 -5.57 23.88
C ALA A 46 1.60 -5.81 23.90
N VAL A 47 0.92 -5.41 22.82
CA VAL A 47 -0.46 -5.84 22.58
C VAL A 47 -0.43 -7.29 22.11
N ILE A 48 -0.80 -8.21 22.99
CA ILE A 48 -0.86 -9.64 22.70
C ILE A 48 -2.30 -10.03 22.37
N MET A 49 -2.49 -10.72 21.25
CA MET A 49 -3.77 -11.26 20.81
C MET A 49 -3.75 -12.79 20.98
N GLU A 50 -4.60 -13.30 21.87
CA GLU A 50 -4.80 -14.73 22.06
C GLU A 50 -5.78 -15.28 21.00
N LEU A 51 -5.35 -16.28 20.25
CA LEU A 51 -6.11 -16.84 19.12
C LEU A 51 -6.90 -18.11 19.49
N GLY A 52 -7.01 -18.43 20.78
CA GLY A 52 -7.67 -19.63 21.31
C GLY A 52 -6.73 -20.82 21.55
N GLU A 53 -7.28 -21.91 22.11
CA GLU A 53 -6.52 -23.11 22.47
C GLU A 53 -5.75 -23.71 21.29
N GLY A 54 -4.46 -23.99 21.49
CA GLY A 54 -3.58 -24.64 20.51
C GLY A 54 -2.90 -23.71 19.50
N LYS A 55 -3.10 -22.39 19.59
CA LYS A 55 -2.42 -21.41 18.72
C LYS A 55 -1.48 -20.52 19.53
N SER A 56 -0.27 -20.31 19.02
CA SER A 56 0.68 -19.36 19.61
C SER A 56 0.08 -17.96 19.67
N PRO A 57 0.21 -17.26 20.79
CA PRO A 57 -0.23 -15.87 20.90
C PRO A 57 0.52 -15.01 19.88
N LYS A 58 -0.18 -14.03 19.30
CA LYS A 58 0.42 -13.09 18.36
C LYS A 58 0.58 -11.73 19.00
N GLN A 59 1.79 -11.19 18.93
CA GLN A 59 2.05 -9.79 19.24
C GLN A 59 1.65 -8.93 18.05
N VAL A 60 0.89 -7.88 18.32
CA VAL A 60 0.50 -6.85 17.36
C VAL A 60 1.41 -5.64 17.52
N ILE A 61 2.08 -5.26 16.44
CA ILE A 61 2.96 -4.10 16.37
C ILE A 61 2.28 -3.07 15.49
N PHE A 62 2.15 -1.85 15.99
CA PHE A 62 1.58 -0.73 15.26
C PHE A 62 2.68 0.29 14.93
N ASP A 63 2.76 0.66 13.66
CA ASP A 63 3.78 1.55 13.13
C ASP A 63 3.14 2.63 12.26
N LYS A 64 3.56 3.87 12.49
CA LYS A 64 3.11 5.09 11.80
C LYS A 64 4.35 5.83 11.33
N PRO A 65 4.95 5.43 10.20
CA PRO A 65 6.14 6.08 9.71
C PRO A 65 5.85 7.55 9.40
N GLU A 66 6.79 8.41 9.77
CA GLU A 66 6.73 9.83 9.39
C GLU A 66 6.96 9.97 7.89
N VAL A 67 6.12 10.78 7.24
CA VAL A 67 6.19 11.01 5.79
C VAL A 67 6.70 12.41 5.55
N GLU A 68 7.95 12.49 5.10
CA GLU A 68 8.58 13.77 4.79
C GLU A 68 7.87 14.48 3.62
N PRO A 69 7.66 15.81 3.70
CA PRO A 69 7.10 16.57 2.60
C PRO A 69 8.01 16.53 1.37
N LEU A 70 7.52 15.91 0.30
CA LEU A 70 8.22 15.82 -0.98
C LEU A 70 7.38 16.39 -2.12
N ASN A 71 8.03 17.08 -3.05
CA ASN A 71 7.45 17.41 -4.35
C ASN A 71 7.64 16.20 -5.29
N ALA A 72 6.57 15.44 -5.50
CA ALA A 72 6.60 14.22 -6.29
C ALA A 72 6.99 14.47 -7.75
N ILE A 73 6.47 15.52 -8.40
CA ILE A 73 6.76 15.83 -9.80
C ILE A 73 8.23 16.20 -9.96
N LYS A 74 8.76 17.04 -9.06
CA LYS A 74 10.18 17.40 -9.07
C LYS A 74 11.04 16.14 -8.91
N LYS A 75 10.70 15.25 -7.97
CA LYS A 75 11.47 14.03 -7.72
C LYS A 75 11.42 13.06 -8.90
N GLU A 76 10.29 12.95 -9.58
CA GLU A 76 10.12 12.15 -10.80
C GLU A 76 11.03 12.67 -11.93
N LEU A 77 11.04 13.99 -12.16
CA LEU A 77 11.90 14.61 -13.17
C LEU A 77 13.39 14.45 -12.85
N GLU A 78 13.77 14.59 -11.58
CA GLU A 78 15.15 14.31 -11.11
C GLU A 78 15.52 12.85 -11.37
N SER A 79 14.64 11.90 -11.03
CA SER A 79 14.88 10.47 -11.27
C SER A 79 15.01 10.15 -12.77
N PHE A 80 14.26 10.83 -13.63
CA PHE A 80 14.36 10.66 -15.08
C PHE A 80 15.66 11.24 -15.63
N HIS A 81 16.04 12.44 -15.17
CA HIS A 81 17.34 13.04 -15.49
C HIS A 81 18.50 12.11 -15.08
N ASP A 82 18.47 11.57 -13.86
CA ASP A 82 19.51 10.70 -13.34
C ASP A 82 19.63 9.41 -14.14
N ALA A 83 18.49 8.87 -14.63
CA ALA A 83 18.48 7.71 -15.52
C ALA A 83 19.21 8.00 -16.84
N ILE A 84 19.00 9.19 -17.42
CA ILE A 84 19.67 9.63 -18.66
C ILE A 84 21.17 9.80 -18.42
N VAL A 85 21.56 10.54 -17.38
CA VAL A 85 22.97 10.88 -17.13
C VAL A 85 23.81 9.64 -16.82
N ASN A 86 23.24 8.68 -16.11
CA ASN A 86 23.95 7.47 -15.67
C ASN A 86 23.71 6.26 -16.59
N ASP A 87 22.96 6.40 -17.67
CA ASP A 87 22.56 5.30 -18.57
C ASP A 87 21.97 4.11 -17.79
N THR A 88 21.00 4.40 -16.92
CA THR A 88 20.33 3.40 -16.08
C THR A 88 18.85 3.27 -16.44
N VAL A 89 18.27 2.13 -16.07
CA VAL A 89 16.84 1.88 -16.30
C VAL A 89 16.02 2.74 -15.32
N PRO A 90 15.05 3.56 -15.81
CA PRO A 90 14.23 4.37 -14.94
C PRO A 90 13.30 3.51 -14.07
N PRO A 91 12.83 4.02 -12.92
CA PRO A 91 11.94 3.26 -12.02
C PRO A 91 10.63 2.79 -12.66
N VAL A 92 10.15 3.50 -13.69
CA VAL A 92 8.99 3.12 -14.50
C VAL A 92 9.46 3.01 -15.94
N THR A 93 9.47 1.80 -16.48
CA THR A 93 9.90 1.54 -17.86
C THR A 93 8.76 1.72 -18.86
N ILE A 94 9.09 1.76 -20.15
CA ILE A 94 8.07 1.76 -21.22
C ILE A 94 7.16 0.53 -21.17
N ASN A 95 7.72 -0.63 -20.78
CA ASN A 95 6.95 -1.87 -20.66
C ASN A 95 5.97 -1.79 -19.49
N ASP A 96 6.36 -1.19 -18.35
CA ASP A 96 5.45 -0.98 -17.22
C ASP A 96 4.30 -0.05 -17.61
N GLY A 97 4.59 1.03 -18.35
CA GLY A 97 3.57 1.94 -18.89
C GLY A 97 2.60 1.24 -19.84
N TYR A 98 3.10 0.40 -20.74
CA TYR A 98 2.28 -0.40 -21.65
C TYR A 98 1.36 -1.38 -20.90
N LEU A 99 1.92 -2.13 -19.94
CA LEU A 99 1.15 -3.10 -19.15
C LEU A 99 0.07 -2.41 -18.30
N ALA A 100 0.37 -1.26 -17.72
CA ALA A 100 -0.61 -0.47 -16.97
C ALA A 100 -1.77 -0.01 -17.87
N LEU A 101 -1.46 0.45 -19.10
CA LEU A 101 -2.47 0.89 -20.07
C LEU A 101 -3.33 -0.28 -20.58
N ASP A 102 -2.73 -1.44 -20.89
CA ASP A 102 -3.46 -2.65 -21.27
C ASP A 102 -4.48 -3.06 -20.19
N VAL A 103 -4.05 -3.10 -18.93
CA VAL A 103 -4.93 -3.42 -17.80
C VAL A 103 -6.06 -2.39 -17.69
N ALA A 104 -5.77 -1.10 -17.88
CA ALA A 104 -6.79 -0.05 -17.86
C ALA A 104 -7.86 -0.27 -18.95
N HIS A 105 -7.45 -0.58 -20.17
CA HIS A 105 -8.38 -0.90 -21.26
C HIS A 105 -9.25 -2.12 -20.94
N ARG A 106 -8.65 -3.20 -20.44
CA ARG A 106 -9.37 -4.42 -20.04
C ARG A 106 -10.41 -4.17 -18.93
N ILE A 107 -10.15 -3.23 -18.02
CA ILE A 107 -11.12 -2.82 -17.00
C ILE A 107 -12.28 -2.04 -17.64
N ILE A 108 -11.97 -1.07 -18.52
CA ILE A 108 -12.98 -0.26 -19.22
C ILE A 108 -13.91 -1.14 -20.07
N GLU A 109 -13.36 -2.10 -20.81
CA GLU A 109 -14.14 -3.06 -21.59
C GLU A 109 -15.13 -3.84 -20.72
N LYS A 110 -14.66 -4.37 -19.57
CA LYS A 110 -15.52 -5.10 -18.63
C LYS A 110 -16.61 -4.23 -18.01
N LEU A 111 -16.35 -2.96 -17.76
CA LEU A 111 -17.36 -2.01 -17.28
C LEU A 111 -18.44 -1.79 -18.35
N ASN A 112 -18.04 -1.64 -19.62
CA ASN A 112 -18.95 -1.42 -20.73
C ASN A 112 -19.81 -2.64 -21.08
N MET A 113 -19.31 -3.87 -20.84
CA MET A 113 -20.07 -5.11 -21.06
C MET A 113 -21.21 -5.31 -20.06
N ASN A 114 -21.20 -4.63 -18.91
CA ASN A 114 -22.25 -4.69 -17.89
C ASN A 114 -22.97 -3.33 -17.73
N PRO A 115 -23.83 -2.93 -18.68
CA PRO A 115 -24.59 -1.69 -18.59
C PRO A 115 -25.63 -1.68 -17.45
N SER A 116 -25.88 -2.81 -16.78
CA SER A 116 -26.90 -2.96 -15.72
C SER A 116 -26.53 -2.34 -14.36
N ASN A 117 -25.39 -1.67 -14.23
CA ASN A 117 -24.92 -1.09 -12.95
C ASN A 117 -24.66 0.43 -12.99
N LEU A 118 -25.13 1.13 -14.03
CA LEU A 118 -25.20 2.59 -14.06
C LEU A 118 -26.60 3.07 -13.66
#